data_AF-A0A4R3JNM1-F1
#
_entry.id   AF-A0A4R3JNM1-F1
#
_cell.length_a   1.000
_cell.length_b   1.000
_cell.length_c   1.000
_cell.angle_alpha   90.00
_cell.angle_beta   90.00
_cell.angle_gamma   90.00
#
_symmetry.space_group_name_H-M   'P 1'
#
loop_
_entity.id
_entity.type
_entity.pdbx_description
1 polymer ?
#
loop_
_entity_poly.entity_id
_entity_poly.type
_entity_poly.pdbx_seq_one_letter_code
_entity_poly.pdbx_strand_id
1 'polypeptide(L)'
;MSSLFFVQMIINIKIILKMRKTYGNINDIENYIQNCFWVIEKELIMLNILLSVTATVLFVLLCVIYPLGILRFLEKSKEKQRKSVDCFLRKIHKKMGVWIIVVSLLHGIVEIKAGNLDGMFSGKICFLLLILLWLSYGLKRVLKEKWMIVHRILAVLTVIAVIVHVGGM
;
A
#
# COMPACT_ATOMS: atom_id res chain seq x y z
N MET A 1 5.89 -1.38 13.43
CA MET A 1 6.23 -2.70 12.85
C MET A 1 7.63 -3.21 13.23
N SER A 2 8.35 -2.56 14.15
CA SER A 2 9.71 -2.94 14.56
C SER A 2 9.78 -3.86 15.79
N SER A 3 8.78 -3.85 16.68
CA SER A 3 8.83 -4.59 17.95
C SER A 3 8.55 -6.09 17.80
N LEU A 4 7.58 -6.49 16.97
CA LEU A 4 7.22 -7.90 16.78
C LEU A 4 8.33 -8.72 16.10
N PHE A 5 8.99 -8.16 15.08
CA PHE A 5 10.14 -8.81 14.43
C PHE A 5 11.31 -8.99 15.39
N PHE A 6 11.59 -7.99 16.23
CA PHE A 6 12.68 -8.06 17.20
C PHE A 6 12.40 -9.06 18.32
N VAL A 7 11.15 -9.13 18.79
CA VAL A 7 10.72 -10.14 19.78
C VAL A 7 10.80 -11.55 19.19
N GLN A 8 10.34 -11.76 17.96
CA GLN A 8 10.42 -13.07 17.30
C GLN A 8 11.87 -13.50 17.06
N MET A 9 12.74 -12.56 16.66
CA MET A 9 14.18 -12.81 16.49
C MET A 9 14.87 -13.14 17.82
N ILE A 10 14.54 -12.44 18.91
CA ILE A 10 15.07 -12.74 20.26
C ILE A 10 14.58 -14.10 20.77
N ILE A 11 13.32 -14.47 20.50
CA ILE A 11 12.78 -15.79 20.83
C ILE A 11 13.52 -16.88 20.04
N ASN A 12 13.71 -16.70 18.74
CA ASN A 12 14.46 -17.65 17.89
C ASN A 12 15.92 -17.78 18.35
N ILE A 13 16.60 -16.68 18.70
CA ILE A 13 17.98 -16.70 19.24
C ILE A 13 18.04 -17.42 20.59
N LYS A 14 17.08 -17.18 21.49
CA LYS A 14 16.99 -17.91 22.77
C LYS A 14 16.78 -19.40 22.58
N ILE A 15 16.00 -19.81 21.58
CA ILE A 15 15.77 -21.23 21.25
C ILE A 15 17.05 -21.85 20.68
N ILE A 16 17.74 -21.17 19.75
CA ILE A 16 19.02 -21.62 19.18
C ILE A 16 20.10 -21.78 20.28
N LEU A 17 20.22 -20.82 21.20
CA LEU A 17 21.15 -20.90 22.33
C LEU A 17 20.81 -22.03 23.31
N LYS A 18 19.52 -22.33 23.51
CA LYS A 18 19.06 -23.45 24.34
C LYS A 18 19.28 -24.81 23.64
N MET A 19 19.17 -24.85 22.31
CA MET A 19 19.38 -26.04 21.48
C MET A 19 20.86 -26.40 21.32
N ARG A 20 21.77 -25.42 21.14
CA ARG A 20 23.23 -25.64 21.13
C ARG A 20 23.74 -26.34 22.40
N LYS A 21 23.03 -26.16 23.52
CA LYS A 21 23.35 -26.79 24.81
C LYS A 21 22.82 -28.24 24.93
N THR A 22 21.92 -28.65 24.03
CA THR A 22 21.17 -29.92 24.14
C THR A 22 21.45 -30.88 22.98
N TYR A 23 21.64 -30.37 21.76
CA TYR A 23 21.93 -31.14 20.56
C TYR A 23 23.34 -30.80 20.06
N GLY A 24 24.27 -31.75 20.20
CA GLY A 24 25.65 -31.61 19.76
C GLY A 24 25.87 -31.76 18.25
N ASN A 25 24.79 -31.86 17.45
CA ASN A 25 24.86 -32.15 16.02
C ASN A 25 24.55 -30.91 15.16
N ILE A 26 25.50 -30.54 14.31
CA ILE A 26 25.45 -29.34 13.46
C ILE A 26 24.32 -29.44 12.41
N ASN A 27 24.04 -30.65 11.91
CA ASN A 27 23.02 -30.87 10.87
C ASN A 27 21.60 -30.56 11.36
N ASP A 28 21.30 -30.81 12.63
CA ASP A 28 19.99 -30.51 13.22
C ASP A 28 19.80 -28.99 13.42
N ILE A 29 20.90 -28.29 13.70
CA ILE A 29 20.91 -26.82 13.81
C ILE A 29 20.72 -26.19 12.43
N GLU A 30 21.38 -26.70 11.39
CA GLU A 30 21.22 -26.22 10.01
C GLU A 30 19.78 -26.40 9.51
N ASN A 31 19.19 -27.58 9.71
CA ASN A 31 17.78 -27.84 9.34
C ASN A 31 16.81 -26.92 10.09
N TYR A 32 17.06 -26.63 11.38
CA TYR A 32 16.24 -25.71 12.15
C TYR A 32 16.36 -24.26 11.65
N ILE A 33 17.59 -23.80 11.35
CA ILE A 33 17.84 -22.47 10.79
C ILE A 33 17.16 -22.32 9.43
N GLN A 34 17.25 -23.33 8.57
CA GLN A 34 16.55 -23.35 7.28
C GLN A 34 15.03 -23.26 7.47
N ASN A 35 14.44 -24.07 8.36
CA ASN A 35 13.01 -23.99 8.65
C ASN A 35 12.60 -22.61 9.20
N CYS A 36 13.38 -22.03 10.11
CA CYS A 36 13.12 -20.68 10.61
C CYS A 36 13.20 -19.63 9.49
N PHE A 37 14.16 -19.74 8.59
CA PHE A 37 14.30 -18.87 7.43
C PHE A 37 13.07 -18.97 6.51
N TRP A 38 12.66 -20.19 6.15
CA TRP A 38 11.45 -20.46 5.35
C TRP A 38 10.17 -19.90 5.98
N VAL A 39 10.01 -20.02 7.30
CA VAL A 39 8.85 -19.45 8.01
C VAL A 39 8.86 -17.92 7.92
N ILE A 40 10.01 -17.28 8.14
CA ILE A 40 10.14 -15.81 8.07
C ILE A 40 9.87 -15.30 6.65
N GLU A 41 10.40 -15.98 5.64
CA GLU A 41 10.18 -15.64 4.22
C GLU A 41 8.70 -15.73 3.84
N LYS A 42 8.00 -16.80 4.25
CA LYS A 42 6.56 -16.95 4.03
C LYS A 42 5.75 -15.83 4.68
N GLU A 43 6.06 -15.47 5.93
CA GLU A 43 5.38 -14.36 6.62
C GLU A 43 5.60 -13.02 5.90
N LEU A 44 6.80 -12.78 5.37
CA LEU A 44 7.12 -11.58 4.60
C LEU A 44 6.32 -11.52 3.29
N ILE A 45 6.22 -12.65 2.57
CA ILE A 45 5.42 -12.78 1.34
C ILE A 45 3.93 -12.53 1.63
N MET A 46 3.39 -13.15 2.69
CA MET A 46 1.98 -12.97 3.07
C MET A 46 1.67 -11.51 3.43
N LEU A 47 2.56 -10.86 4.18
CA LEU A 47 2.44 -9.43 4.50
C LEU A 47 2.48 -8.58 3.23
N ASN A 48 3.35 -8.90 2.30
CA ASN A 48 3.50 -8.17 1.05
C ASN A 48 2.23 -8.24 0.18
N ILE A 49 1.66 -9.44 0.02
CA ILE A 49 0.39 -9.65 -0.68
C ILE A 49 -0.73 -8.86 0.00
N LEU A 50 -0.81 -8.92 1.33
CA LEU A 50 -1.81 -8.16 2.08
C LEU A 50 -1.69 -6.65 1.85
N LEU A 51 -0.46 -6.10 1.87
CA LEU A 51 -0.21 -4.69 1.59
C LEU A 51 -0.61 -4.32 0.15
N SER A 52 -0.25 -5.14 -0.84
CA SER A 52 -0.60 -4.92 -2.25
C SER A 52 -2.11 -4.94 -2.49
N VAL A 53 -2.81 -5.95 -1.97
CA VAL A 53 -4.28 -6.06 -2.05
C VAL A 53 -4.92 -4.87 -1.36
N THR A 54 -4.45 -4.49 -0.17
CA THR A 54 -4.97 -3.33 0.56
C THR A 54 -4.77 -2.03 -0.23
N ALA A 55 -3.60 -1.81 -0.81
CA ALA A 55 -3.31 -0.64 -1.64
C ALA A 55 -4.24 -0.57 -2.87
N THR A 56 -4.43 -1.71 -3.55
CA THR A 56 -5.29 -1.81 -4.74
C THR A 56 -6.76 -1.56 -4.40
N VAL A 57 -7.27 -2.16 -3.32
CA VAL A 57 -8.64 -1.92 -2.85
C VAL A 57 -8.83 -0.44 -2.49
N LEU A 58 -7.91 0.14 -1.72
CA LEU A 58 -7.96 1.58 -1.39
C LEU A 58 -7.97 2.44 -2.66
N PHE A 59 -7.15 2.12 -3.65
CA PHE A 59 -7.08 2.82 -4.94
C PHE A 59 -8.40 2.75 -5.71
N VAL A 60 -8.99 1.56 -5.82
CA VAL A 60 -10.29 1.36 -6.47
C VAL A 60 -11.37 2.16 -5.75
N LEU A 61 -11.42 2.14 -4.41
CA LEU A 61 -12.36 2.96 -3.65
C LEU A 61 -12.15 4.46 -3.92
N LEU A 62 -10.89 4.93 -3.96
CA LEU A 62 -10.53 6.31 -4.30
C LEU A 62 -11.07 6.71 -5.69
N CYS A 63 -10.96 5.81 -6.68
CA CYS A 63 -11.48 5.99 -8.04
C CYS A 63 -13.00 5.99 -8.10
N VAL A 64 -13.68 5.10 -7.34
CA VAL A 64 -15.14 4.93 -7.35
C VAL A 64 -15.88 6.06 -6.64
N ILE A 65 -15.28 6.72 -5.65
CA ILE A 65 -15.86 7.89 -4.97
C ILE A 65 -16.23 9.01 -5.96
N TYR A 66 -15.50 9.15 -7.06
CA TYR A 66 -15.71 10.21 -8.06
C TYR A 66 -16.97 9.98 -8.95
N PRO A 67 -17.15 8.85 -9.65
CA PRO A 67 -18.37 8.56 -10.41
C PRO A 67 -19.59 8.39 -9.51
N LEU A 68 -19.45 7.94 -8.25
CA LEU A 68 -20.58 7.92 -7.30
C LEU A 68 -21.12 9.32 -7.01
N GLY A 69 -20.24 10.33 -6.99
CA GLY A 69 -20.63 11.73 -6.87
C GLY A 69 -21.40 12.23 -8.09
N ILE A 70 -21.11 11.71 -9.29
CA ILE A 70 -21.78 12.06 -10.56
C ILE A 70 -23.09 11.29 -10.75
N LEU A 71 -23.14 9.98 -10.48
CA LEU A 71 -24.36 9.16 -10.59
C LEU A 71 -25.46 9.62 -9.63
N ARG A 72 -25.08 10.11 -8.43
CA ARG A 72 -26.01 10.71 -7.47
C ARG A 72 -26.59 12.07 -7.88
N PHE A 73 -26.15 12.67 -8.99
CA PHE A 73 -26.82 13.86 -9.55
C PHE A 73 -28.20 13.56 -10.14
N LEU A 74 -28.50 12.31 -10.50
CA LEU A 74 -29.78 11.94 -11.11
C LEU A 74 -30.96 11.88 -10.12
N GLU A 75 -30.69 11.67 -8.82
CA GLU A 75 -31.73 11.54 -7.80
C GLU A 75 -32.00 12.90 -7.11
N LYS A 76 -32.97 13.63 -7.65
CA LYS A 76 -33.29 15.03 -7.30
C LYS A 76 -33.94 15.22 -5.92
N SER A 77 -34.31 14.14 -5.21
CA SER A 77 -35.30 14.19 -4.12
C SER A 77 -34.75 14.48 -2.71
N LYS A 78 -33.43 14.43 -2.45
CA LYS A 78 -32.87 14.59 -1.08
C LYS A 78 -31.59 15.43 -1.01
N GLU A 79 -31.67 16.71 -1.40
CA GLU A 79 -30.53 17.63 -1.47
C GLU A 79 -29.75 17.82 -0.15
N LYS A 80 -30.43 17.90 1.01
CA LYS A 80 -29.79 18.13 2.33
C LYS A 80 -28.98 16.91 2.81
N GLN A 81 -29.49 15.69 2.61
CA GLN A 81 -28.73 14.47 2.91
C GLN A 81 -27.56 14.28 1.92
N ARG A 82 -27.75 14.64 0.64
CA ARG A 82 -26.70 14.59 -0.38
C ARG A 82 -25.49 15.47 -0.03
N LYS A 83 -25.70 16.73 0.36
CA LYS A 83 -24.59 17.62 0.78
C LYS A 83 -23.79 17.07 1.96
N SER A 84 -24.46 16.40 2.90
CA SER A 84 -23.80 15.76 4.04
C SER A 84 -22.92 14.59 3.59
N VAL A 85 -23.46 13.71 2.73
CA VAL A 85 -22.74 12.53 2.24
C VAL A 85 -21.57 12.92 1.33
N ASP A 86 -21.72 13.92 0.45
CA ASP A 86 -20.63 14.42 -0.40
C ASP A 86 -19.50 15.04 0.42
N CYS A 87 -19.85 15.77 1.49
CA CYS A 87 -18.88 16.33 2.43
C CYS A 87 -18.13 15.21 3.17
N PHE A 88 -18.84 14.15 3.57
CA PHE A 88 -18.26 12.98 4.23
C PHE A 88 -17.32 12.21 3.29
N LEU A 89 -17.76 11.91 2.07
CA LEU A 89 -16.94 11.24 1.05
C LEU A 89 -15.68 12.04 0.73
N ARG A 90 -15.77 13.37 0.63
CA ARG A 90 -14.59 14.24 0.41
C ARG A 90 -13.60 14.18 1.58
N LYS A 91 -14.09 14.12 2.83
CA LYS A 91 -13.23 13.97 4.03
C LYS A 91 -12.54 12.60 4.04
N ILE A 92 -13.28 11.54 3.72
CA ILE A 92 -12.75 10.18 3.65
C ILE A 92 -11.72 10.06 2.52
N HIS A 93 -12.05 10.51 1.31
CA HIS A 93 -11.15 10.49 0.15
C HIS A 93 -9.79 11.13 0.47
N LYS A 94 -9.79 12.27 1.18
CA LYS A 94 -8.56 12.93 1.61
C LYS A 94 -7.75 12.08 2.59
N LYS A 95 -8.40 11.43 3.56
CA LYS A 95 -7.73 10.53 4.51
C LYS A 95 -7.20 9.27 3.79
N MET A 96 -8.00 8.67 2.92
CA MET A 96 -7.63 7.49 2.13
C MET A 96 -6.45 7.77 1.20
N GLY A 97 -6.39 8.97 0.60
CA GLY A 97 -5.26 9.39 -0.23
C GLY A 97 -3.93 9.50 0.53
N VAL A 98 -3.96 9.73 1.85
CA VAL A 98 -2.74 9.66 2.69
C VAL A 98 -2.41 8.20 3.01
N TRP A 99 -3.42 7.40 3.38
CA TRP A 99 -3.24 5.98 3.69
C TRP A 99 -2.65 5.19 2.53
N ILE A 100 -3.11 5.43 1.30
CA ILE A 100 -2.58 4.72 0.13
C ILE A 100 -1.08 5.00 -0.07
N ILE A 101 -0.61 6.23 0.14
CA ILE A 101 0.84 6.55 0.06
C ILE A 101 1.62 5.74 1.11
N VAL A 102 1.12 5.68 2.34
CA VAL A 102 1.80 4.91 3.41
C VAL A 102 1.84 3.43 3.08
N VAL A 103 0.71 2.84 2.66
CA VAL A 103 0.62 1.41 2.34
C VAL A 103 1.48 1.07 1.11
N SER A 104 1.43 1.88 0.06
CA SER A 104 2.26 1.70 -1.16
C SER A 104 3.76 1.82 -0.85
N LEU A 105 4.16 2.72 0.05
CA LEU A 105 5.55 2.84 0.49
C LEU A 105 6.00 1.59 1.27
N LEU A 106 5.16 1.09 2.19
CA LEU A 106 5.45 -0.12 2.95
C LEU A 106 5.56 -1.34 2.03
N HIS A 107 4.67 -1.48 1.06
CA HIS A 107 4.73 -2.53 0.03
C HIS A 107 6.07 -2.49 -0.71
N GLY A 108 6.47 -1.33 -1.23
CA GLY A 108 7.77 -1.17 -1.91
C GLY A 108 8.98 -1.49 -1.03
N ILE A 109 8.97 -1.12 0.26
CA ILE A 109 10.06 -1.47 1.19
C ILE A 109 10.12 -2.98 1.43
N VAL A 110 8.96 -3.65 1.54
CA VAL A 110 8.89 -5.10 1.74
C VAL A 110 9.37 -5.85 0.50
N GLU A 111 8.99 -5.42 -0.71
CA GLU A 111 9.49 -5.99 -1.99
C GLU A 111 11.01 -5.88 -2.11
N ILE A 112 11.58 -4.70 -1.81
CA ILE A 112 13.04 -4.50 -1.82
C ILE A 112 13.74 -5.46 -0.84
N LYS A 113 13.14 -5.67 0.35
CA LYS A 113 13.69 -6.59 1.36
C LYS A 113 13.55 -8.06 0.98
N ALA A 114 12.50 -8.41 0.25
CA ALA A 114 12.29 -9.74 -0.30
C ALA A 114 13.23 -10.02 -1.49
N GLY A 115 13.97 -9.01 -1.98
CA GLY A 115 14.84 -9.14 -3.15
C GLY A 115 14.08 -9.23 -4.47
N ASN A 116 12.77 -8.97 -4.45
CA ASN A 116 11.95 -8.99 -5.64
C ASN A 116 12.04 -7.62 -6.34
N LEU A 117 12.76 -7.61 -7.47
CA LEU A 117 13.00 -6.40 -8.26
C LEU A 117 12.08 -6.32 -9.49
N ASP A 118 11.28 -7.35 -9.74
CA ASP A 118 10.33 -7.37 -10.83
C ASP A 118 9.25 -6.31 -10.58
N GLY A 119 9.01 -5.46 -11.58
CA GLY A 119 8.08 -4.34 -11.45
C GLY A 119 8.58 -3.15 -10.61
N MET A 120 9.83 -3.15 -10.11
CA MET A 120 10.36 -2.04 -9.30
C MET A 120 10.38 -0.70 -10.06
N PHE A 121 10.66 -0.73 -11.36
CA PHE A 121 10.67 0.47 -12.20
C PHE A 121 9.26 1.05 -12.38
N SER A 122 8.29 0.20 -12.74
CA SER A 122 6.88 0.62 -12.88
C SER A 122 6.26 1.02 -11.54
N GLY A 123 6.64 0.36 -10.44
CA GLY A 123 6.20 0.67 -9.08
C GLY A 123 6.69 2.04 -8.60
N LYS A 124 7.95 2.39 -8.87
CA LYS A 124 8.49 3.74 -8.58
C LYS A 124 7.73 4.83 -9.34
N ILE A 125 7.41 4.60 -10.62
CA ILE A 125 6.61 5.54 -11.41
C ILE A 125 5.20 5.70 -10.82
N CYS A 126 4.53 4.60 -10.46
CA CYS A 126 3.23 4.64 -9.81
C CYS A 126 3.27 5.43 -8.50
N PHE A 127 4.29 5.18 -7.67
CA PHE A 127 4.45 5.85 -6.39
C PHE A 127 4.70 7.36 -6.56
N LEU A 128 5.52 7.75 -7.54
CA LEU A 128 5.72 9.17 -7.88
C LEU A 128 4.43 9.84 -8.33
N LEU A 129 3.63 9.17 -9.18
CA LEU A 129 2.33 9.70 -9.62
C LEU A 129 1.34 9.86 -8.46
N LEU A 130 1.31 8.91 -7.51
CA LEU A 130 0.51 9.02 -6.28
C LEU A 130 0.94 10.22 -5.43
N ILE A 131 2.24 10.46 -5.26
CA ILE A 131 2.77 11.63 -4.56
C ILE A 131 2.36 12.91 -5.30
N LEU A 132 2.53 12.97 -6.63
CA LEU A 132 2.12 14.13 -7.43
C LEU A 132 0.62 14.40 -7.31
N LEU A 133 -0.20 13.34 -7.28
CA LEU A 133 -1.64 13.46 -7.12
C LEU A 133 -2.00 14.07 -5.76
N TRP A 134 -1.33 13.63 -4.68
CA TRP A 134 -1.49 14.22 -3.35
C TRP A 134 -0.96 15.65 -3.28
N LEU A 135 0.20 15.93 -3.89
CA LEU A 135 0.81 17.25 -3.93
C LEU A 135 -0.05 18.25 -4.70
N SER A 136 -0.66 17.81 -5.81
CA SER A 136 -1.56 18.65 -6.60
C SER A 136 -2.69 19.19 -5.71
N TYR A 137 -3.27 18.36 -4.83
CA TYR A 137 -4.28 18.80 -3.87
C TYR A 137 -3.73 19.83 -2.87
N GLY A 138 -2.49 19.66 -2.39
CA GLY A 138 -1.83 20.66 -1.53
C GLY A 138 -1.61 21.99 -2.24
N LEU A 139 -1.23 21.94 -3.52
CA LEU A 139 -0.97 23.08 -4.39
C LEU A 139 -2.24 23.72 -4.99
N LYS A 140 -3.44 23.29 -4.57
CA LYS A 140 -4.71 23.85 -5.05
C LYS A 140 -4.79 25.38 -4.92
N ARG A 141 -4.13 25.97 -3.91
CA ARG A 141 -4.09 27.42 -3.68
C ARG A 141 -3.25 28.15 -4.74
N VAL A 142 -2.21 27.49 -5.25
CA VAL A 142 -1.29 28.03 -6.26
C VAL A 142 -1.87 27.86 -7.66
N LEU A 143 -2.39 26.66 -7.97
CA LEU A 143 -2.90 26.29 -9.29
C LEU A 143 -4.32 26.83 -9.60
N LYS A 144 -5.04 27.32 -8.59
CA LYS A 144 -6.38 27.93 -8.69
C LYS A 144 -7.33 27.11 -9.58
N GLU A 145 -7.83 27.67 -10.67
CA GLU A 145 -8.83 27.07 -11.56
C GLU A 145 -8.27 25.89 -12.37
N LYS A 146 -6.99 25.94 -12.73
CA LYS A 146 -6.32 24.86 -13.49
C LYS A 146 -6.06 23.61 -12.64
N TRP A 147 -6.13 23.72 -11.31
CA TRP A 147 -5.89 22.62 -10.38
C TRP A 147 -6.75 21.39 -10.68
N MET A 148 -8.05 21.59 -10.93
CA MET A 148 -8.98 20.48 -11.19
C MET A 148 -8.62 19.71 -12.45
N ILE A 149 -8.14 20.41 -13.49
CA ILE A 149 -7.71 19.79 -14.74
C ILE A 149 -6.45 18.97 -14.50
N VAL A 150 -5.44 19.55 -13.84
CA VAL A 150 -4.17 18.89 -13.52
C VAL A 150 -4.40 17.65 -12.65
N HIS A 151 -5.20 17.78 -11.58
CA HIS A 151 -5.52 16.66 -10.69
C HIS A 151 -6.20 15.51 -11.42
N ARG A 152 -7.11 15.81 -12.36
CA ARG A 152 -7.78 14.80 -13.19
C ARG A 152 -6.82 14.09 -14.15
N ILE A 153 -5.97 14.84 -14.84
CA ILE A 153 -4.97 14.27 -15.75
C ILE A 153 -4.04 13.35 -14.97
N LEU A 154 -3.53 13.81 -13.83
CA LEU A 154 -2.69 13.00 -12.94
C LEU A 154 -3.41 11.75 -12.44
N ALA A 155 -4.69 11.84 -12.09
CA ALA A 155 -5.48 10.68 -11.65
C ALA A 155 -5.58 9.63 -12.75
N VAL A 156 -5.91 10.03 -13.99
CA VAL A 156 -5.99 9.11 -15.13
C VAL A 156 -4.64 8.46 -15.43
N LEU A 157 -3.56 9.24 -15.43
CA LEU A 157 -2.20 8.71 -15.59
C LEU A 157 -1.84 7.72 -14.48
N THR A 158 -2.22 8.00 -13.24
CA THR A 158 -2.00 7.10 -12.10
C THR A 158 -2.77 5.79 -12.28
N VAL A 159 -4.02 5.83 -12.75
CA VAL A 159 -4.82 4.62 -13.02
C VAL A 159 -4.15 3.76 -14.09
N ILE A 160 -3.73 4.35 -15.21
CA ILE A 160 -3.05 3.63 -16.29
C ILE A 160 -1.74 3.01 -15.77
N ALA A 161 -0.94 3.79 -15.03
CA ALA A 161 0.32 3.31 -14.48
C ALA A 161 0.11 2.14 -13.51
N VAL A 162 -0.90 2.21 -12.63
CA VAL A 162 -1.24 1.12 -11.70
C VAL A 162 -1.70 -0.14 -12.44
N ILE A 163 -2.51 0.00 -13.49
CA ILE A 163 -2.92 -1.16 -14.32
C ILE A 163 -1.70 -1.80 -14.98
N VAL A 164 -0.77 -1.00 -15.51
CA VAL A 164 0.47 -1.51 -16.11
C VAL A 164 1.39 -2.15 -15.07
N HIS A 165 1.48 -1.59 -13.87
CA HIS A 165 2.29 -2.17 -12.79
C HIS A 165 1.71 -3.50 -12.31
N VAL A 166 0.39 -3.59 -12.12
CA VAL A 166 -0.25 -4.84 -11.67
C VAL A 166 -0.34 -5.88 -12.78
N GLY A 167 -0.60 -5.48 -14.02
CA GLY A 167 -0.78 -6.38 -15.16
C GLY A 167 0.49 -6.71 -15.94
N GLY A 168 1.58 -5.97 -15.70
CA GLY A 168 2.91 -6.22 -16.27
C GLY A 168 3.91 -6.81 -15.27
N MET A 169 3.44 -7.19 -14.08
CA MET A 169 4.13 -8.05 -13.13
C MET A 169 3.83 -9.52 -13.40
#